data_AF-A0A2N9WSM7-F1
#
_entry.id   AF-A0A2N9WSM7-F1
#
_cell.length_a   1.000
_cell.length_b   1.000
_cell.length_c   1.000
_cell.angle_alpha   90.00
_cell.angle_beta   90.00
_cell.angle_gamma   90.00
#
_symmetry.space_group_name_H-M   'P 1'
#
loop_
_entity.id
_entity.type
_entity.pdbx_description
1 polymer ?
#
loop_
_entity_poly.entity_id
_entity_poly.type
_entity_poly.pdbx_seq_one_letter_code
_entity_poly.pdbx_strand_id
1 'polypeptide(L)' 'MDVLRTSNPDIDERKLKLGQVLKYQKASRRRVISGWQSISTAVIANRYNGNRDKKYTEKLDYVLKHLRRNG' A
#
# COMPACT_ATOMS: atom_id res chain seq x y z
N MET A 1 6.79 -11.08 -13.93
CA MET A 1 7.68 -10.83 -15.07
C MET A 1 7.66 -11.98 -16.05
N ASP A 2 7.61 -13.23 -15.57
CA ASP A 2 7.69 -14.41 -16.45
C ASP A 2 6.58 -14.49 -17.50
N VAL A 3 5.33 -14.26 -17.13
CA VAL A 3 4.19 -14.28 -18.09
C VAL A 3 4.39 -13.28 -19.25
N LEU A 4 4.94 -12.10 -18.97
CA LEU A 4 5.16 -11.08 -20.01
C LEU A 4 6.29 -11.49 -20.95
N ARG A 5 7.39 -12.04 -20.43
CA ARG A 5 8.49 -12.58 -21.25
C ARG A 5 8.06 -13.77 -22.09
N THR A 6 7.38 -14.75 -21.50
CA THR A 6 6.89 -15.93 -22.21
C THR A 6 5.89 -15.59 -23.32
N SER A 7 5.06 -14.56 -23.11
CA SER A 7 4.09 -14.13 -24.13
C SER A 7 4.72 -13.32 -25.27
N ASN A 8 5.97 -12.86 -25.11
CA ASN A 8 6.68 -12.00 -26.06
C ASN A 8 8.14 -12.48 -26.26
N PRO A 9 8.37 -13.73 -26.70
CA PRO A 9 9.70 -14.33 -26.72
C PRO A 9 10.69 -13.60 -27.64
N ASP A 10 10.18 -12.94 -28.69
CA ASP A 10 11.00 -12.23 -29.68
C ASP A 10 11.30 -10.78 -29.27
N ILE A 11 10.84 -10.35 -28.08
CA ILE A 11 10.99 -8.97 -27.61
C ILE A 11 12.00 -8.91 -26.47
N ASP A 12 13.10 -8.21 -26.70
CA ASP A 12 14.04 -7.82 -25.63
C ASP A 12 13.40 -6.73 -24.77
N GLU A 13 13.01 -7.10 -23.54
CA GLU A 13 12.37 -6.21 -22.56
C GLU A 13 13.21 -4.98 -22.19
N ARG A 14 14.54 -5.01 -22.45
CA ARG A 14 15.45 -3.87 -22.22
C ARG A 14 15.49 -2.89 -23.40
N LYS A 15 14.87 -3.25 -24.53
CA LYS A 15 14.92 -2.49 -25.80
C LYS A 15 13.52 -2.24 -26.38
N LEU A 16 12.55 -1.97 -25.51
CA LEU A 16 11.20 -1.60 -25.93
C LEU A 16 11.22 -0.32 -26.76
N LYS A 17 10.47 -0.32 -27.86
CA LYS A 17 10.30 0.82 -28.75
C LYS A 17 8.93 1.44 -28.56
N LEU A 18 8.82 2.75 -28.78
CA LEU A 18 7.53 3.43 -28.81
C LEU A 18 6.66 2.84 -29.94
N GLY A 19 5.39 2.59 -29.64
CA GLY A 19 4.44 1.95 -30.56
C GLY A 19 4.58 0.43 -30.67
N GLN A 20 5.52 -0.20 -29.96
CA GLN A 20 5.66 -1.65 -29.96
C GLN A 20 4.49 -2.31 -29.24
N VAL A 21 3.85 -3.28 -29.92
CA VAL A 21 2.71 -4.03 -29.37
C VAL A 21 3.23 -5.18 -28.51
N LEU A 22 2.76 -5.24 -27.26
CA LEU A 22 3.06 -6.32 -26.31
C LEU A 22 1.82 -7.15 -26.03
N LYS A 23 1.98 -8.48 -26.06
CA LYS A 23 0.98 -9.41 -25.58
C LYS A 23 1.02 -9.44 -24.06
N TYR A 24 -0.14 -9.30 -23.44
CA TYR A 24 -0.29 -9.38 -22.00
C TYR A 24 -1.43 -10.35 -21.66
N GLN A 25 -1.34 -10.96 -20.48
CA GLN A 25 -2.41 -11.77 -19.94
C GLN A 25 -3.13 -10.99 -18.85
N LYS A 26 -4.45 -10.79 -19.02
CA LYS A 26 -5.27 -10.17 -17.98
C LYS A 26 -5.33 -11.12 -16.78
N ALA A 27 -4.94 -10.61 -15.62
CA ALA A 27 -5.00 -11.36 -14.36
C ALA A 27 -6.00 -10.72 -13.40
N SER A 28 -6.75 -11.53 -12.66
CA SER A 28 -7.59 -11.07 -11.56
C SER A 28 -6.90 -11.33 -10.23
N ARG A 29 -6.78 -10.30 -9.39
CA ARG A 29 -6.40 -10.49 -7.97
C ARG A 29 -7.65 -10.51 -7.12
N ARG A 30 -7.92 -11.64 -6.46
CA ARG A 30 -8.89 -11.71 -5.37
C ARG A 30 -8.19 -11.27 -4.09
N ARG A 31 -8.76 -10.28 -3.40
CA ARG A 31 -8.32 -9.86 -2.07
C ARG A 31 -9.31 -10.39 -1.06
N VAL A 32 -8.79 -10.94 0.04
CA VAL A 32 -9.57 -11.35 1.20
C VAL A 32 -9.05 -10.62 2.41
N ILE A 33 -9.92 -10.34 3.38
CA ILE A 33 -9.50 -9.82 4.68
C ILE A 33 -8.86 -11.00 5.42
N SER A 34 -7.54 -10.99 5.57
CA SER A 34 -6.80 -12.04 6.26
C SER A 34 -6.75 -11.86 7.78
N GLY A 35 -7.26 -10.73 8.28
CA GLY A 35 -7.33 -10.43 9.70
C GLY A 35 -7.57 -8.94 9.97
N TRP A 36 -7.77 -8.64 11.24
CA TRP A 36 -7.91 -7.27 11.74
C TRP A 36 -6.66 -6.90 12.54
N GLN A 37 -6.20 -5.66 12.37
CA GLN A 37 -5.09 -5.14 13.15
C GLN A 37 -5.62 -4.31 14.31
N SER A 38 -4.99 -4.45 15.48
CA SER A 38 -5.28 -3.58 16.61
C SER A 38 -4.97 -2.13 16.26
N ILE A 39 -5.96 -1.26 16.49
CA ILE A 39 -5.81 0.18 16.26
C ILE A 39 -5.32 0.81 17.56
N SER A 40 -4.10 1.32 17.54
CA SER A 40 -3.55 2.20 18.57
C SER A 40 -3.14 3.54 17.96
N THR A 41 -3.01 4.57 18.80
CA THR A 41 -2.51 5.89 18.41
C THR A 41 -1.12 5.82 17.78
N ALA A 42 -0.24 4.94 18.28
CA ALA A 42 1.07 4.68 17.69
C ALA A 42 0.98 4.06 16.27
N VAL A 43 0.07 3.09 16.06
CA VAL A 43 -0.16 2.48 14.74
C VAL A 43 -0.69 3.52 13.74
N ILE A 44 -1.61 4.38 14.19
CA ILE A 44 -2.15 5.48 13.38
C ILE A 44 -1.04 6.46 13.03
N ALA A 45 -0.23 6.88 14.01
CA ALA A 45 0.87 7.81 13.79
C ALA A 45 1.87 7.25 12.76
N ASN A 46 2.31 6.01 12.90
CA ASN A 46 3.26 5.40 11.97
C ASN A 46 2.72 5.33 10.52
N ARG A 47 1.43 5.02 10.35
CA ARG A 47 0.85 4.82 9.01
C ARG A 47 0.46 6.10 8.29
N TYR A 48 0.00 7.11 9.03
CA TYR A 48 -0.69 8.27 8.44
C TYR A 48 0.02 9.60 8.68
N ASN A 49 0.93 9.69 9.66
CA ASN A 49 1.68 10.94 9.92
C ASN A 49 2.90 11.11 8.99
N GLY A 50 3.31 10.04 8.28
CA GLY A 50 4.45 10.08 7.35
C GLY A 50 5.75 10.59 7.99
N ASN A 51 5.97 10.30 9.27
CA ASN A 51 7.13 10.74 10.07
C ASN A 51 7.33 12.26 10.20
N ARG A 52 6.30 13.08 9.97
CA ARG A 52 6.43 14.55 10.02
C ARG A 52 6.58 15.08 11.45
N ASP A 53 5.61 14.77 12.31
CA ASP A 53 5.59 15.25 13.69
C ASP A 53 5.99 14.13 14.66
N LYS A 54 7.12 14.31 15.34
CA LYS A 54 7.64 13.34 16.32
C LYS A 54 6.72 13.15 17.53
N LYS A 55 5.86 14.12 17.83
CA LYS A 55 4.92 14.09 18.96
C LYS A 55 3.49 13.70 18.57
N TYR A 56 3.29 13.23 17.35
CA TYR A 56 1.94 12.97 16.84
C TYR A 56 1.19 11.90 17.65
N THR A 57 1.90 10.86 18.11
CA THR A 57 1.33 9.85 19.01
C THR A 57 0.78 10.49 20.29
N GLU A 58 1.56 11.37 20.93
CA GLU A 58 1.16 12.06 22.17
C GLU A 58 -0.09 12.93 21.98
N LYS A 59 -0.19 13.62 20.83
CA LYS A 59 -1.38 14.42 20.48
C LYS A 59 -2.62 13.53 20.34
N LEU A 60 -2.49 12.39 19.67
CA LEU A 60 -3.59 11.43 19.52
C LEU A 60 -4.00 10.82 20.86
N ASP A 61 -3.03 10.47 21.71
CA ASP A 61 -3.29 9.94 23.06
C ASP A 61 -4.02 10.97 23.92
N TYR A 62 -3.60 12.24 23.86
CA TYR A 62 -4.26 13.33 24.55
C TYR A 62 -5.72 13.45 24.10
N VAL A 63 -5.99 13.54 22.80
CA VAL A 63 -7.35 13.68 22.27
C VAL A 63 -8.22 12.47 22.65
N LEU A 64 -7.70 11.24 22.49
CA LEU A 64 -8.42 10.02 22.82
C LEU A 64 -8.80 9.96 24.31
N LYS A 65 -7.91 10.40 25.20
CA LYS A 65 -8.19 10.50 26.64
C LYS A 65 -9.33 11.47 26.94
N HIS A 66 -9.41 12.61 26.23
CA HIS A 66 -10.48 13.60 26.45
C HIS A 66 -11.81 13.12 25.89
N LEU A 67 -11.83 12.49 24.71
CA LEU A 67 -13.04 11.93 24.12
C LEU A 67 -13.67 10.86 25.03
N ARG A 68 -12.86 9.99 25.65
CA ARG A 68 -13.33 8.95 26.57
C ARG A 68 -13.88 9.48 27.90
N ARG A 69 -13.55 10.71 28.28
CA ARG A 69 -14.04 11.34 29.51
C ARG A 69 -15.38 12.06 29.31
N ASN A 70 -15.70 12.39 28.07
CA ASN A 70 -16.88 13.18 27.68
C ASN A 70 -17.95 12.33 26.99
N GLY A 71 -17.82 10.99 27.01
CA GLY A 71 -18.75 10.04 26.40
C GLY A 71 -19.25 9.02 27.41
#